data_AF-A0A7S2ST21-F1
#
_entry.id   AF-A0A7S2ST21-F1
#
_cell.length_a   1.000
_cell.length_b   1.000
_cell.length_c   1.000
_cell.angle_alpha   90.00
_cell.angle_beta   90.00
_cell.angle_gamma   90.00
#
_symmetry.space_group_name_H-M   'P 1'
#
loop_
_entity.id
_entity.type
_entity.pdbx_description
1 polymer ?
#
loop_
_entity_poly.entity_id
_entity_poly.type
_entity_poly.pdbx_seq_one_letter_code
_entity_poly.pdbx_strand_id
1 'polypeptide(L)'
;MGAVSTTTCFDKLYAADGEISDELGASAAVEATAGVAVAGAPRALPYGAAYVYRRTLGVWEQEARLFPKDLVDAGENSSLAEVVAFGTSVAVGATYGREDLTVVVGAPGATAAYVFDYRVNVTTAIGVGVDAAGPSTSSGSNTTTGWTQTTVLRHPEATYPQHRFGAQVALDQDVAVVAAQGLECIFLYRRKYSGGGYWTWSSGQKIVSRDYDFDYILGRAYMHVQDFGAGVALSKRTLAVGAPHADYGNRGENNLRETFGTDGVYNAGMGRGKVYVYYSRPSQQLITLRADNDIFGGTFRLHMTHRNSSETTIAQLNYDCSAEELRVAVETLGNVDEVEVSAFVLSPNYQWLVSFISENADPPLLE
;
A
#
# COMPACT_ATOMS: atom_id res chain seq x y z
N MET A 1 -27.83 27.80 0.03
CA MET A 1 -26.39 28.14 -0.02
C MET A 1 -25.74 27.49 1.19
N GLY A 2 -24.88 26.49 0.97
CA GLY A 2 -24.18 25.79 2.05
C GLY A 2 -23.20 26.72 2.74
N ALA A 3 -23.12 26.64 4.07
CA ALA A 3 -22.20 27.43 4.88
C ALA A 3 -20.76 27.11 4.48
N VAL A 4 -19.98 28.15 4.14
CA VAL A 4 -18.53 28.03 3.95
C VAL A 4 -17.90 28.09 5.34
N SER A 5 -17.30 26.98 5.76
CA SER A 5 -16.61 26.92 7.05
C SER A 5 -15.39 27.84 7.01
N THR A 6 -15.22 28.67 8.05
CA THR A 6 -14.10 29.61 8.20
C THR A 6 -12.78 28.92 8.54
N THR A 7 -12.80 27.60 8.75
CA THR A 7 -11.63 26.78 9.09
C THR A 7 -11.28 25.79 7.98
N THR A 8 -11.98 25.80 6.84
CA THR A 8 -11.74 24.89 5.71
C THR A 8 -11.47 25.70 4.46
N CYS A 9 -10.22 25.70 3.99
CA CYS A 9 -9.91 26.09 2.62
C CYS A 9 -10.17 24.89 1.69
N PHE A 10 -10.50 25.18 0.43
CA PHE A 10 -10.61 24.16 -0.61
C PHE A 10 -9.81 24.61 -1.83
N ASP A 11 -9.25 23.65 -2.56
CA ASP A 11 -8.69 23.84 -3.88
C ASP A 11 -9.39 22.87 -4.84
N LYS A 12 -9.45 23.20 -6.12
CA LYS A 12 -10.04 22.33 -7.14
C LYS A 12 -8.93 21.82 -8.05
N LEU A 13 -8.74 20.51 -8.01
CA LEU A 13 -7.73 19.83 -8.81
C LEU A 13 -8.36 19.40 -10.13
N TYR A 14 -7.66 19.66 -11.24
CA TYR A 14 -8.07 19.28 -12.59
C TYR A 14 -6.94 18.54 -13.27
N ALA A 15 -7.25 17.70 -14.25
CA ALA A 15 -6.25 17.17 -15.18
C ALA A 15 -6.02 18.19 -16.29
N ALA A 16 -4.77 18.54 -16.57
CA ALA A 16 -4.38 19.49 -17.62
C ALA A 16 -4.81 19.02 -19.03
N ASP A 17 -4.91 17.70 -19.22
CA ASP A 17 -5.36 17.01 -20.42
C ASP A 17 -6.71 16.32 -20.25
N GLY A 18 -7.46 16.69 -19.21
CA GLY A 18 -8.72 16.04 -18.87
C GLY A 18 -9.81 16.27 -19.91
N GLU A 19 -10.40 15.19 -20.40
CA GLU A 19 -11.47 15.20 -21.38
C GLU A 19 -12.82 14.77 -20.78
N ILE A 20 -13.89 15.00 -21.54
CA ILE A 20 -15.24 14.58 -21.15
C ILE A 20 -15.28 13.05 -21.00
N SER A 21 -15.88 12.59 -19.90
CA SER A 21 -16.03 11.17 -19.54
C SER A 21 -14.77 10.45 -19.08
N ASP A 22 -13.66 11.15 -18.85
CA ASP A 22 -12.43 10.55 -18.29
C ASP A 22 -12.61 9.99 -16.86
N GLU A 23 -13.68 10.44 -16.18
CA GLU A 23 -14.02 10.08 -14.80
C GLU A 23 -12.91 10.43 -13.81
N LEU A 24 -12.23 11.58 -14.02
CA LEU A 24 -11.26 12.10 -13.06
C LEU A 24 -11.89 12.18 -11.65
N GLY A 25 -11.22 11.56 -10.68
CA GLY A 25 -11.70 11.47 -9.31
C GLY A 25 -12.57 10.24 -9.03
N ALA A 26 -12.68 9.30 -9.96
CA ALA A 26 -13.30 7.98 -9.70
C ALA A 26 -12.64 7.27 -8.50
N SER A 27 -11.35 7.54 -8.29
CA SER A 27 -10.63 7.19 -7.07
C SER A 27 -9.74 8.35 -6.64
N ALA A 28 -9.44 8.44 -5.34
CA ALA A 28 -8.55 9.45 -4.80
C ALA A 28 -7.79 8.93 -3.58
N ALA A 29 -6.56 9.39 -3.39
CA ALA A 29 -5.73 9.10 -2.22
C ALA A 29 -4.87 10.31 -1.85
N VAL A 30 -4.45 10.40 -0.59
CA VAL A 30 -3.63 11.51 -0.07
C VAL A 30 -2.53 10.98 0.84
N GLU A 31 -1.35 11.57 0.73
CA GLU A 31 -0.23 11.38 1.63
C GLU A 31 0.12 12.75 2.22
N ALA A 32 -0.07 12.88 3.54
CA ALA A 32 -0.05 14.17 4.22
C ALA A 32 1.37 14.72 4.44
N THR A 33 2.35 13.85 4.65
CA THR A 33 3.71 14.22 5.08
C THR A 33 4.48 14.91 3.96
N ALA A 34 4.38 14.39 2.74
CA ALA A 34 4.97 14.92 1.53
C ALA A 34 4.03 15.83 0.74
N GLY A 35 2.78 16.00 1.20
CA GLY A 35 1.79 16.88 0.59
C GLY A 35 1.44 16.44 -0.83
N VAL A 36 1.14 15.15 -1.01
CA VAL A 36 0.79 14.57 -2.31
C VAL A 36 -0.64 14.09 -2.30
N ALA A 37 -1.37 14.33 -3.39
CA ALA A 37 -2.68 13.75 -3.65
C ALA A 37 -2.65 13.06 -5.01
N VAL A 38 -3.41 11.97 -5.15
CA VAL A 38 -3.52 11.23 -6.41
C VAL A 38 -4.99 11.06 -6.74
N ALA A 39 -5.38 11.30 -7.99
CA ALA A 39 -6.72 11.06 -8.49
C ALA A 39 -6.70 10.13 -9.71
N GLY A 40 -7.50 9.08 -9.69
CA GLY A 40 -7.67 8.17 -10.82
C GLY A 40 -8.69 8.68 -11.83
N ALA A 41 -8.44 8.40 -13.11
CA ALA A 41 -9.31 8.70 -14.24
C ALA A 41 -9.37 7.45 -15.15
N PRO A 42 -10.17 6.43 -14.78
CA PRO A 42 -10.15 5.11 -15.40
C PRO A 42 -10.54 5.10 -16.88
N ARG A 43 -11.22 6.15 -17.36
CA ARG A 43 -11.66 6.24 -18.76
C ARG A 43 -10.80 7.16 -19.62
N ALA A 44 -9.82 7.84 -19.02
CA ALA A 44 -8.89 8.70 -19.75
C ALA A 44 -8.14 7.92 -20.82
N LEU A 45 -8.10 8.41 -22.06
CA LEU A 45 -7.47 7.66 -23.15
C LEU A 45 -5.93 7.62 -23.03
N PRO A 46 -5.27 6.53 -23.47
CA PRO A 46 -5.85 5.34 -24.09
C PRO A 46 -6.18 4.17 -23.14
N TYR A 47 -5.76 4.20 -21.86
CA TYR A 47 -5.86 3.05 -20.92
C TYR A 47 -6.54 3.35 -19.58
N GLY A 48 -6.87 4.60 -19.33
CA GLY A 48 -7.02 5.21 -18.03
C GLY A 48 -5.74 5.94 -17.61
N ALA A 49 -5.84 6.81 -16.61
CA ALA A 49 -4.73 7.59 -16.05
C ALA A 49 -4.85 7.74 -14.53
N ALA A 50 -3.75 8.11 -13.88
CA ALA A 50 -3.76 8.61 -12.52
C ALA A 50 -2.94 9.89 -12.44
N TYR A 51 -3.51 10.95 -11.86
CA TYR A 51 -2.90 12.27 -11.78
C TYR A 51 -2.36 12.51 -10.38
N VAL A 52 -1.09 12.86 -10.30
CA VAL A 52 -0.42 13.23 -9.06
C VAL A 52 -0.42 14.74 -8.93
N TYR A 53 -0.83 15.22 -7.76
CA TYR A 53 -0.84 16.62 -7.38
C TYR A 53 0.09 16.81 -6.20
N ARG A 54 0.89 17.86 -6.24
CA ARG A 54 1.79 18.23 -5.14
C ARG A 54 1.40 19.58 -4.58
N ARG A 55 1.42 19.66 -3.25
CA ARG A 55 1.18 20.91 -2.53
C ARG A 55 2.49 21.64 -2.30
N THR A 56 2.66 22.79 -2.94
CA THR A 56 3.84 23.66 -2.79
C THR A 56 3.40 25.02 -2.29
N LEU A 57 3.99 25.47 -1.17
CA LEU A 57 3.67 26.78 -0.55
C LEU A 57 2.16 27.01 -0.31
N GLY A 58 1.43 25.93 -0.04
CA GLY A 58 -0.01 25.96 0.26
C GLY A 58 -0.94 25.80 -0.94
N VAL A 59 -0.42 25.82 -2.17
CA VAL A 59 -1.17 25.67 -3.43
C VAL A 59 -0.98 24.27 -4.00
N TRP A 60 -2.02 23.68 -4.58
CA TRP A 60 -1.92 22.38 -5.25
C TRP A 60 -1.70 22.55 -6.75
N GLU A 61 -0.75 21.82 -7.31
CA GLU A 61 -0.44 21.80 -8.74
C GLU A 61 -0.35 20.37 -9.25
N GLN A 62 -0.76 20.12 -10.50
CA GLN A 62 -0.54 18.82 -11.13
C GLN A 62 0.97 18.62 -11.33
N GLU A 63 1.53 17.61 -10.69
CA GLU A 63 2.94 17.24 -10.80
C GLU A 63 3.15 16.25 -11.95
N ALA A 64 2.25 15.28 -12.12
CA ALA A 64 2.43 14.21 -13.10
C ALA A 64 1.12 13.54 -13.52
N ARG A 65 1.13 12.97 -14.73
CA ARG A 65 0.16 11.98 -15.23
C ARG A 65 0.84 10.63 -15.32
N LEU A 66 0.31 9.63 -14.62
CA LEU A 66 0.79 8.25 -14.62
C LEU A 66 -0.05 7.40 -15.58
N PHE A 67 0.60 6.53 -16.34
CA PHE A 67 -0.03 5.58 -17.25
C PHE A 67 0.82 4.31 -17.38
N PRO A 68 0.21 3.15 -17.68
CA PRO A 68 0.94 1.89 -17.76
C PRO A 68 1.80 1.85 -19.03
N LYS A 69 3.14 1.76 -18.86
CA LYS A 69 4.06 1.78 -20.02
C LYS A 69 4.20 0.44 -20.74
N ASP A 70 3.84 -0.66 -20.08
CA ASP A 70 3.94 -2.02 -20.61
C ASP A 70 2.78 -2.39 -21.55
N LEU A 71 1.73 -1.55 -21.62
CA LEU A 71 0.62 -1.74 -22.54
C LEU A 71 0.95 -1.10 -23.90
N VAL A 72 0.78 -1.89 -24.97
CA VAL A 72 1.09 -1.47 -26.35
C VAL A 72 0.14 -0.38 -26.78
N ASP A 73 0.69 0.79 -27.18
CA ASP A 73 -0.01 1.93 -27.77
C ASP A 73 -1.13 1.47 -28.70
N ALA A 74 -2.37 1.61 -28.21
CA ALA A 74 -3.58 1.29 -28.93
C ALA A 74 -3.76 2.25 -30.16
N GLY A 75 -2.88 3.24 -30.34
CA GLY A 75 -3.05 4.34 -31.26
C GLY A 75 -4.08 5.34 -30.74
N GLU A 76 -3.95 6.61 -31.11
CA GLU A 76 -4.81 7.71 -30.62
C GLU A 76 -6.31 7.49 -30.86
N ASN A 77 -6.67 6.59 -31.78
CA ASN A 77 -8.04 6.28 -32.18
C ASN A 77 -8.57 4.91 -31.69
N SER A 78 -7.82 4.17 -30.86
CA SER A 78 -8.39 2.96 -30.24
C SER A 78 -8.34 3.04 -28.72
N SER A 79 -9.53 2.96 -28.11
CA SER A 79 -9.71 3.08 -26.66
C SER A 79 -9.62 1.70 -26.02
N LEU A 80 -8.55 1.45 -25.27
CA LEU A 80 -8.50 0.32 -24.35
C LEU A 80 -8.87 0.72 -22.93
N ALA A 81 -9.14 2.01 -22.66
CA ALA A 81 -9.49 2.52 -21.34
C ALA A 81 -10.75 1.85 -20.77
N GLU A 82 -11.75 1.59 -21.62
CA GLU A 82 -12.95 0.85 -21.20
C GLU A 82 -12.65 -0.57 -20.72
N VAL A 83 -11.61 -1.17 -21.28
CA VAL A 83 -11.22 -2.55 -20.99
C VAL A 83 -10.27 -2.56 -19.81
N VAL A 84 -9.16 -1.81 -19.89
CA VAL A 84 -8.04 -1.78 -18.93
C VAL A 84 -8.41 -1.10 -17.62
N ALA A 85 -9.09 0.05 -17.69
CA ALA A 85 -9.53 0.86 -16.57
C ALA A 85 -8.42 1.21 -15.55
N PHE A 86 -7.25 1.64 -16.04
CA PHE A 86 -6.14 2.09 -15.18
C PHE A 86 -6.53 3.35 -14.40
N GLY A 87 -6.38 3.34 -13.08
CA GLY A 87 -6.88 4.44 -12.23
C GLY A 87 -8.25 4.15 -11.62
N THR A 88 -8.76 2.92 -11.77
CA THR A 88 -9.97 2.48 -11.05
C THR A 88 -9.81 2.62 -9.53
N SER A 89 -8.62 2.33 -9.02
CA SER A 89 -8.27 2.54 -7.62
C SER A 89 -6.85 3.09 -7.50
N VAL A 90 -6.61 3.95 -6.52
CA VAL A 90 -5.29 4.54 -6.25
C VAL A 90 -4.99 4.51 -4.76
N ALA A 91 -3.73 4.31 -4.42
CA ALA A 91 -3.19 4.48 -3.08
C ALA A 91 -1.83 5.17 -3.17
N VAL A 92 -1.52 6.04 -2.21
CA VAL A 92 -0.23 6.72 -2.11
C VAL A 92 0.27 6.67 -0.68
N GLY A 93 1.58 6.52 -0.50
CA GLY A 93 2.19 6.43 0.83
C GLY A 93 3.67 6.82 0.80
N ALA A 94 4.09 7.48 1.87
CA ALA A 94 5.49 7.69 2.20
C ALA A 94 5.96 6.52 3.06
N THR A 95 7.24 6.16 2.94
CA THR A 95 7.82 5.18 3.86
C THR A 95 8.45 5.91 5.04
N TYR A 96 8.20 5.44 6.26
CA TYR A 96 8.75 6.06 7.46
C TYR A 96 10.29 6.05 7.41
N GLY A 97 10.91 7.18 7.79
CA GLY A 97 12.37 7.31 7.83
C GLY A 97 13.06 7.33 6.45
N ARG A 98 12.31 7.28 5.35
CA ARG A 98 12.86 7.29 3.98
C ARG A 98 12.22 8.40 3.14
N GLU A 99 12.94 8.84 2.11
CA GLU A 99 12.46 9.85 1.15
C GLU A 99 11.57 9.24 0.03
N ASP A 100 11.32 7.93 0.10
CA ASP A 100 10.56 7.20 -0.91
C ASP A 100 9.05 7.51 -0.81
N LEU A 101 8.47 7.94 -1.92
CA LEU A 101 7.02 7.96 -2.12
C LEU A 101 6.62 6.89 -3.12
N THR A 102 5.53 6.19 -2.83
CA THR A 102 5.00 5.15 -3.69
C THR A 102 3.54 5.41 -3.99
N VAL A 103 3.16 5.23 -5.26
CA VAL A 103 1.78 5.19 -5.72
C VAL A 103 1.50 3.78 -6.26
N VAL A 104 0.38 3.20 -5.83
CA VAL A 104 -0.18 1.97 -6.40
C VAL A 104 -1.45 2.33 -7.15
N VAL A 105 -1.54 1.94 -8.42
CA VAL A 105 -2.69 2.20 -9.29
C VAL A 105 -3.28 0.88 -9.79
N GLY A 106 -4.55 0.65 -9.50
CA GLY A 106 -5.29 -0.52 -9.93
C GLY A 106 -5.79 -0.42 -11.38
N ALA A 107 -5.68 -1.52 -12.12
CA ALA A 107 -6.15 -1.67 -13.49
C ALA A 107 -6.82 -3.06 -13.66
N PRO A 108 -8.09 -3.21 -13.22
CA PRO A 108 -8.78 -4.51 -13.20
C PRO A 108 -8.85 -5.20 -14.56
N GLY A 109 -8.96 -4.42 -15.62
CA GLY A 109 -8.96 -4.90 -16.99
C GLY A 109 -7.67 -5.53 -17.48
N ALA A 110 -6.54 -4.97 -17.04
CA ALA A 110 -5.21 -5.51 -17.30
C ALA A 110 -4.83 -6.60 -16.28
N THR A 111 -5.73 -6.95 -15.36
CA THR A 111 -5.49 -7.87 -14.24
C THR A 111 -4.18 -7.56 -13.52
N ALA A 112 -3.99 -6.28 -13.19
CA ALA A 112 -2.75 -5.75 -12.65
C ALA A 112 -2.99 -4.59 -11.67
N ALA A 113 -2.00 -4.37 -10.82
CA ALA A 113 -1.80 -3.08 -10.15
C ALA A 113 -0.38 -2.59 -10.43
N TYR A 114 -0.22 -1.31 -10.71
CA TYR A 114 1.01 -0.68 -11.14
C TYR A 114 1.61 0.12 -10.01
N VAL A 115 2.91 -0.02 -9.81
CA VAL A 115 3.66 0.70 -8.77
C VAL A 115 4.52 1.77 -9.43
N PHE A 116 4.37 2.99 -8.96
CA PHE A 116 5.21 4.13 -9.31
C PHE A 116 5.93 4.61 -8.07
N ASP A 117 7.24 4.78 -8.15
CA ASP A 117 8.02 5.36 -7.08
C ASP A 117 8.52 6.75 -7.52
N TYR A 118 8.52 7.69 -6.58
CA TYR A 118 9.22 8.97 -6.73
C TYR A 118 10.69 8.73 -6.38
N ARG A 119 11.59 8.89 -7.36
CA ARG A 119 13.01 8.57 -7.19
C ARG A 119 13.90 9.74 -7.57
N VAL A 120 15.03 9.84 -6.89
CA VAL A 120 16.18 10.66 -7.32
C VAL A 120 16.94 9.88 -8.40
N ASN A 121 17.55 10.59 -9.35
CA ASN A 121 18.35 10.03 -10.44
C ASN A 121 17.59 9.13 -11.44
N VAL A 122 16.38 9.53 -11.81
CA VAL A 122 15.66 8.91 -12.91
C VAL A 122 16.30 9.34 -14.23
N THR A 123 16.94 8.40 -14.93
CA THR A 123 17.52 8.64 -16.27
C THR A 123 16.45 8.74 -17.35
N THR A 124 15.38 7.94 -17.21
CA THR A 124 14.21 7.97 -18.10
C THR A 124 12.97 7.70 -17.27
N ALA A 125 12.04 8.65 -17.19
CA ALA A 125 10.76 8.44 -16.54
C ALA A 125 9.93 7.47 -17.39
N ILE A 126 9.46 6.38 -16.78
CA ILE A 126 8.69 5.33 -17.45
C ILE A 126 7.24 5.45 -16.99
N GLY A 127 6.30 5.55 -17.95
CA GLY A 127 4.87 5.63 -17.65
C GLY A 127 4.44 6.96 -17.03
N VAL A 128 5.19 8.03 -17.29
CA VAL A 128 4.92 9.37 -16.75
C VAL A 128 4.87 10.39 -17.88
N GLY A 129 3.84 11.23 -17.88
CA GLY A 129 3.70 12.42 -18.72
C GLY A 129 3.52 13.65 -17.83
N VAL A 130 3.98 14.81 -18.31
CA VAL A 130 3.86 16.09 -17.59
C VAL A 130 2.89 17.06 -18.25
N ASP A 131 2.53 16.86 -19.53
CA ASP A 131 1.67 17.75 -20.32
C ASP A 131 0.69 16.97 -21.22
N ALA A 132 -0.31 17.68 -21.77
CA ALA A 132 -1.36 17.17 -22.66
C ALA A 132 -0.90 16.64 -24.03
N ALA A 133 0.40 16.70 -24.33
CA ALA A 133 0.97 15.99 -25.46
C ALA A 133 1.49 14.64 -24.96
N GLY A 134 1.12 13.55 -25.66
CA GLY A 134 1.54 12.18 -25.37
C GLY A 134 3.04 12.03 -25.10
N PRO A 135 3.49 10.86 -24.59
CA PRO A 135 4.77 10.68 -23.90
C PRO A 135 5.94 11.35 -24.63
N SER A 136 6.38 12.51 -24.12
CA SER A 136 7.56 13.18 -24.64
C SER A 136 8.78 12.36 -24.26
N THR A 137 9.37 11.65 -25.23
CA THR A 137 10.68 11.02 -25.05
C THR A 137 11.74 12.12 -25.03
N SER A 138 12.02 12.69 -23.86
CA SER A 138 13.22 13.51 -23.68
C SER A 138 14.43 12.59 -23.58
N SER A 139 15.04 12.29 -24.73
CA SER A 139 16.37 11.70 -24.83
C SER A 139 17.40 12.76 -24.45
N GLY A 140 17.65 12.92 -23.16
CA GLY A 140 18.72 13.75 -22.61
C GLY A 140 19.24 13.10 -21.33
N SER A 141 20.53 12.76 -21.33
CA SER A 141 21.23 12.18 -20.17
C SER A 141 21.43 13.23 -19.06
N ASN A 142 20.35 13.68 -18.44
CA ASN A 142 20.37 14.39 -17.16
C ASN A 142 19.41 13.65 -16.23
N THR A 143 19.98 12.90 -15.29
CA THR A 143 19.27 12.29 -14.16
C THR A 143 18.42 13.35 -13.46
N THR A 144 17.10 13.14 -13.42
CA THR A 144 16.13 14.06 -12.82
C THR A 144 15.40 13.35 -11.68
N THR A 145 14.92 14.11 -10.68
CA THR A 145 14.04 13.55 -9.64
C THR A 145 12.61 13.51 -10.16
N GLY A 146 11.93 12.37 -10.05
CA GLY A 146 10.55 12.26 -10.54
C GLY A 146 9.93 10.89 -10.35
N TRP A 147 8.67 10.79 -10.76
CA TRP A 147 7.92 9.54 -10.78
C TRP A 147 8.42 8.61 -11.88
N THR A 148 8.40 7.31 -11.62
CA THR A 148 8.66 6.29 -12.63
C THR A 148 7.96 4.98 -12.27
N GLN A 149 7.45 4.25 -13.26
CA GLN A 149 6.88 2.91 -13.06
C GLN A 149 8.00 1.94 -12.67
N THR A 150 7.89 1.29 -11.52
CA THR A 150 8.93 0.40 -10.98
C THR A 150 8.52 -1.05 -10.94
N THR A 151 7.23 -1.35 -10.81
CA THR A 151 6.74 -2.74 -10.70
C THR A 151 5.31 -2.86 -11.23
N VAL A 152 4.97 -4.01 -11.79
CA VAL A 152 3.59 -4.43 -12.08
C VAL A 152 3.26 -5.61 -11.18
N LEU A 153 2.36 -5.42 -10.23
CA LEU A 153 1.87 -6.46 -9.33
C LEU A 153 0.84 -7.31 -10.08
N ARG A 154 1.07 -8.63 -10.09
CA ARG A 154 0.20 -9.65 -10.68
C ARG A 154 0.14 -10.86 -9.76
N HIS A 155 -0.83 -11.73 -9.96
CA HIS A 155 -0.89 -13.02 -9.28
C HIS A 155 -1.28 -14.15 -10.25
N PRO A 156 -0.67 -15.35 -10.19
CA PRO A 156 -0.97 -16.46 -11.10
C PRO A 156 -2.42 -16.96 -11.07
N GLU A 157 -3.15 -16.74 -9.97
CA GLU A 157 -4.58 -17.07 -9.88
C GLU A 157 -5.48 -16.00 -10.53
N ALA A 158 -4.98 -14.78 -10.69
CA ALA A 158 -5.74 -13.62 -11.16
C ALA A 158 -5.48 -13.35 -12.65
N THR A 159 -5.87 -14.28 -13.52
CA THR A 159 -5.52 -14.25 -14.95
C THR A 159 -6.57 -13.65 -15.87
N TYR A 160 -7.81 -13.49 -15.42
CA TYR A 160 -8.93 -13.02 -16.25
C TYR A 160 -9.48 -11.68 -15.74
N PRO A 161 -9.92 -10.76 -16.62
CA PRO A 161 -10.48 -9.46 -16.21
C PRO A 161 -11.65 -9.59 -15.23
N GLN A 162 -12.45 -10.65 -15.35
CA GLN A 162 -13.56 -10.94 -14.42
C GLN A 162 -13.13 -11.19 -12.97
N HIS A 163 -11.85 -11.52 -12.73
CA HIS A 163 -11.30 -11.62 -11.37
C HIS A 163 -11.19 -10.25 -10.71
N ARG A 164 -11.23 -9.16 -11.50
CA ARG A 164 -11.20 -7.76 -11.04
C ARG A 164 -9.96 -7.44 -10.20
N PHE A 165 -8.81 -8.04 -10.52
CA PHE A 165 -7.56 -7.81 -9.82
C PHE A 165 -7.08 -6.38 -10.02
N GLY A 166 -7.04 -5.58 -8.95
CA GLY A 166 -6.75 -4.14 -9.03
C GLY A 166 -8.00 -3.26 -8.98
N ALA A 167 -9.19 -3.82 -8.75
CA ALA A 167 -10.38 -3.00 -8.57
C ALA A 167 -10.39 -2.22 -7.25
N GLN A 168 -9.67 -2.68 -6.23
CA GLN A 168 -9.36 -1.90 -5.04
C GLN A 168 -7.91 -2.12 -4.62
N VAL A 169 -7.23 -1.05 -4.22
CA VAL A 169 -5.87 -1.11 -3.68
C VAL A 169 -5.77 -0.35 -2.36
N ALA A 170 -4.83 -0.76 -1.52
CA ALA A 170 -4.42 -0.03 -0.33
C ALA A 170 -2.90 -0.13 -0.18
N LEU A 171 -2.29 0.88 0.44
CA LEU A 171 -0.85 0.96 0.64
C LEU A 171 -0.60 1.57 2.02
N ASP A 172 0.34 0.99 2.74
CA ASP A 172 0.95 1.58 3.93
C ASP A 172 2.42 1.21 3.92
N GLN A 173 3.28 2.21 3.73
CA GLN A 173 4.73 2.04 3.59
C GLN A 173 5.09 0.92 2.57
N ASP A 174 5.74 -0.14 3.04
CA ASP A 174 6.18 -1.29 2.23
C ASP A 174 5.14 -2.41 2.10
N VAL A 175 3.87 -2.16 2.42
CA VAL A 175 2.81 -3.16 2.34
C VAL A 175 1.72 -2.65 1.40
N ALA A 176 1.48 -3.41 0.33
CA ALA A 176 0.41 -3.14 -0.62
C ALA A 176 -0.61 -4.27 -0.60
N VAL A 177 -1.89 -3.93 -0.72
CA VAL A 177 -2.99 -4.87 -0.87
C VAL A 177 -3.67 -4.62 -2.20
N VAL A 178 -3.95 -5.70 -2.93
CA VAL A 178 -4.69 -5.65 -4.19
C VAL A 178 -5.88 -6.60 -4.10
N ALA A 179 -7.09 -6.06 -4.22
CA ALA A 179 -8.30 -6.87 -4.25
C ALA A 179 -8.51 -7.54 -5.61
N ALA A 180 -9.08 -8.73 -5.58
CA ALA A 180 -9.59 -9.45 -6.73
C ALA A 180 -10.99 -9.99 -6.38
N GLN A 181 -12.00 -9.11 -6.40
CA GLN A 181 -13.33 -9.46 -5.86
C GLN A 181 -13.99 -10.60 -6.62
N GLY A 182 -13.70 -10.76 -7.92
CA GLY A 182 -14.21 -11.90 -8.69
C GLY A 182 -13.63 -13.26 -8.27
N LEU A 183 -12.57 -13.26 -7.45
CA LEU A 183 -12.02 -14.44 -6.79
C LEU A 183 -12.36 -14.50 -5.30
N GLU A 184 -13.15 -13.54 -4.80
CA GLU A 184 -13.51 -13.39 -3.38
C GLU A 184 -12.26 -13.38 -2.47
N CYS A 185 -11.20 -12.73 -2.94
CA CYS A 185 -9.93 -12.68 -2.22
C CYS A 185 -9.19 -11.35 -2.44
N ILE A 186 -8.19 -11.14 -1.59
CA ILE A 186 -7.19 -10.09 -1.76
C ILE A 186 -5.80 -10.71 -1.82
N PHE A 187 -4.84 -9.96 -2.34
CA PHE A 187 -3.44 -10.33 -2.37
C PHE A 187 -2.60 -9.29 -1.62
N LEU A 188 -1.85 -9.75 -0.63
CA LEU A 188 -0.96 -8.95 0.20
C LEU A 188 0.47 -9.04 -0.32
N TYR A 189 1.04 -7.91 -0.70
CA TYR A 189 2.40 -7.75 -1.17
C TYR A 189 3.22 -7.04 -0.10
N ARG A 190 4.43 -7.53 0.16
CA ARG A 190 5.37 -6.90 1.08
C ARG A 190 6.66 -6.58 0.36
N ARG A 191 7.17 -5.38 0.54
CA ARG A 191 8.49 -5.01 0.05
C ARG A 191 9.55 -5.63 0.95
N LYS A 192 10.60 -6.16 0.32
CA LYS A 192 11.75 -6.77 0.97
C LYS A 192 13.01 -6.13 0.43
N TYR A 193 13.96 -5.90 1.32
CA TYR A 193 15.27 -5.44 0.93
C TYR A 193 16.05 -6.59 0.28
N SER A 194 16.44 -6.42 -0.97
CA SER A 194 17.26 -7.38 -1.71
C SER A 194 18.73 -7.20 -1.33
N GLY A 195 19.49 -8.30 -1.33
CA GLY A 195 20.93 -8.28 -1.08
C GLY A 195 21.73 -7.38 -2.03
N GLY A 196 21.15 -6.99 -3.17
CA GLY A 196 21.73 -6.06 -4.13
C GLY A 196 21.53 -4.56 -3.81
N GLY A 197 20.98 -4.21 -2.64
CA GLY A 197 20.85 -2.81 -2.21
C GLY A 197 19.59 -2.09 -2.70
N TYR A 198 18.57 -2.84 -3.13
CA TYR A 198 17.32 -2.27 -3.64
C TYR A 198 16.13 -3.04 -3.08
N TRP A 199 14.98 -2.37 -3.08
CA TRP A 199 13.74 -2.94 -2.57
C TRP A 199 12.96 -3.65 -3.68
N THR A 200 12.40 -4.82 -3.37
CA THR A 200 11.57 -5.60 -4.29
C THR A 200 10.26 -6.02 -3.63
N TRP A 201 9.18 -6.08 -4.41
CA TRP A 201 7.91 -6.61 -3.94
C TRP A 201 7.93 -8.14 -3.92
N SER A 202 7.36 -8.73 -2.87
CA SER A 202 7.14 -10.18 -2.77
C SER A 202 6.12 -10.66 -3.82
N SER A 203 5.98 -11.97 -3.96
CA SER A 203 4.74 -12.51 -4.53
C SER A 203 3.55 -12.16 -3.62
N GLY A 204 2.38 -11.99 -4.23
CA GLY A 204 1.15 -11.69 -3.50
C GLY A 204 0.70 -12.89 -2.67
N GLN A 205 0.56 -12.72 -1.36
CA GLN A 205 -0.02 -13.73 -0.49
C GLN A 205 -1.56 -13.63 -0.57
N LYS A 206 -2.22 -14.70 -1.01
CA LYS A 206 -3.69 -14.77 -1.03
C LYS A 206 -4.25 -14.73 0.39
N ILE A 207 -5.23 -13.88 0.62
CA ILE A 207 -6.03 -13.82 1.85
C ILE A 207 -7.51 -13.88 1.45
N VAL A 208 -8.26 -14.72 2.15
CA VAL A 208 -9.72 -14.91 1.97
C VAL A 208 -10.44 -14.66 3.30
N SER A 209 -11.74 -14.40 3.23
CA SER A 209 -12.60 -14.33 4.41
C SER A 209 -12.65 -15.69 5.13
N ARG A 210 -13.01 -15.68 6.42
CA ARG A 210 -13.27 -16.93 7.16
C ARG A 210 -14.51 -17.66 6.64
N ASP A 211 -15.41 -16.92 6.01
CA ASP A 211 -16.66 -17.40 5.42
C ASP A 211 -16.51 -17.68 3.91
N TYR A 212 -15.28 -17.72 3.38
CA TYR A 212 -15.02 -18.00 1.98
C TYR A 212 -15.52 -19.39 1.61
N ASP A 213 -16.34 -19.46 0.56
CA ASP A 213 -17.08 -20.68 0.21
C ASP A 213 -17.35 -20.80 -1.29
N PHE A 214 -17.45 -22.03 -1.78
CA PHE A 214 -17.83 -22.36 -3.15
C PHE A 214 -18.38 -23.79 -3.27
N ASP A 215 -19.40 -23.97 -4.11
CA ASP A 215 -19.98 -25.28 -4.41
C ASP A 215 -19.24 -25.96 -5.57
N TYR A 216 -19.20 -27.30 -5.59
CA TYR A 216 -18.63 -28.09 -6.69
C TYR A 216 -19.70 -28.94 -7.41
N ILE A 217 -20.33 -28.35 -8.42
CA ILE A 217 -21.48 -28.95 -9.12
C ILE A 217 -21.02 -29.41 -10.50
N LEU A 218 -21.19 -30.72 -10.79
CA LEU A 218 -20.85 -31.34 -12.08
C LEU A 218 -19.41 -31.05 -12.55
N GLY A 219 -18.44 -31.05 -11.63
CA GLY A 219 -17.03 -30.84 -11.97
C GLY A 219 -16.59 -29.37 -12.04
N ARG A 220 -17.47 -28.42 -11.70
CA ARG A 220 -17.18 -26.98 -11.76
C ARG A 220 -17.37 -26.33 -10.39
N ALA A 221 -16.48 -25.41 -10.06
CA ALA A 221 -16.60 -24.58 -8.86
C ALA A 221 -17.54 -23.40 -9.12
N TYR A 222 -18.48 -23.16 -8.19
CA TYR A 222 -19.40 -22.04 -8.17
C TYR A 222 -19.11 -21.22 -6.91
N MET A 223 -18.38 -20.11 -7.10
CA MET A 223 -18.01 -19.21 -6.01
C MET A 223 -19.25 -18.57 -5.41
N HIS A 224 -19.34 -18.53 -4.09
CA HIS A 224 -20.38 -17.73 -3.43
C HIS A 224 -19.96 -16.27 -3.43
N VAL A 225 -20.79 -15.41 -4.02
CA VAL A 225 -20.43 -14.00 -4.26
C VAL A 225 -20.73 -13.18 -3.01
N GLN A 226 -19.67 -12.76 -2.30
CA GLN A 226 -19.73 -11.88 -1.12
C GLN A 226 -19.21 -10.47 -1.43
N ASP A 227 -18.57 -10.31 -2.59
CA ASP A 227 -17.81 -9.13 -3.02
C ASP A 227 -16.70 -8.78 -2.01
N PHE A 228 -16.02 -9.80 -1.46
CA PHE A 228 -14.90 -9.63 -0.56
C PHE A 228 -13.75 -8.88 -1.25
N GLY A 229 -13.35 -7.75 -0.66
CA GLY A 229 -12.42 -6.80 -1.26
C GLY A 229 -13.10 -5.60 -1.93
N ALA A 230 -14.41 -5.43 -1.79
CA ALA A 230 -15.13 -4.23 -2.25
C ALA A 230 -14.65 -2.94 -1.55
N GLY A 231 -14.19 -3.06 -0.30
CA GLY A 231 -13.50 -2.00 0.43
C GLY A 231 -12.24 -2.56 1.08
N VAL A 232 -11.14 -1.83 1.00
CA VAL A 232 -9.87 -2.21 1.61
C VAL A 232 -9.25 -0.98 2.27
N ALA A 233 -8.85 -1.11 3.53
CA ALA A 233 -8.07 -0.10 4.24
C ALA A 233 -6.92 -0.78 4.98
N LEU A 234 -5.73 -0.22 4.84
CA LEU A 234 -4.51 -0.69 5.48
C LEU A 234 -3.92 0.45 6.29
N SER A 235 -3.50 0.14 7.51
CA SER A 235 -2.71 1.05 8.34
C SER A 235 -1.78 0.23 9.21
N LYS A 236 -0.48 0.48 9.08
CA LYS A 236 0.58 -0.26 9.75
C LYS A 236 0.39 -1.77 9.55
N ARG A 237 0.12 -2.48 10.63
CA ARG A 237 -0.04 -3.94 10.68
C ARG A 237 -1.49 -4.41 10.68
N THR A 238 -2.45 -3.52 10.43
CA THR A 238 -3.89 -3.81 10.48
C THR A 238 -4.53 -3.56 9.13
N LEU A 239 -5.29 -4.56 8.67
CA LEU A 239 -5.97 -4.57 7.39
C LEU A 239 -7.46 -4.83 7.61
N ALA A 240 -8.32 -3.94 7.14
CA ALA A 240 -9.76 -4.12 7.12
C ALA A 240 -10.23 -4.38 5.68
N VAL A 241 -11.06 -5.42 5.49
CA VAL A 241 -11.59 -5.82 4.19
C VAL A 241 -13.11 -5.96 4.28
N GLY A 242 -13.82 -5.23 3.43
CA GLY A 242 -15.27 -5.28 3.34
C GLY A 242 -15.76 -6.36 2.36
N ALA A 243 -16.89 -6.97 2.69
CA ALA A 243 -17.65 -7.89 1.84
C ALA A 243 -19.15 -7.53 1.98
N PRO A 244 -19.67 -6.60 1.17
CA PRO A 244 -21.02 -6.05 1.33
C PRO A 244 -22.12 -7.08 1.10
N HIS A 245 -21.85 -8.13 0.31
CA HIS A 245 -22.84 -9.18 0.05
C HIS A 245 -22.69 -10.39 0.96
N ALA A 246 -21.79 -10.36 1.95
CA ALA A 246 -21.68 -11.40 2.97
C ALA A 246 -22.94 -11.46 3.86
N ASP A 247 -23.06 -12.51 4.68
CA ASP A 247 -24.22 -12.72 5.57
C ASP A 247 -25.56 -12.76 4.81
N TYR A 248 -25.58 -13.54 3.72
CA TYR A 248 -26.66 -13.69 2.75
C TYR A 248 -27.54 -14.93 3.00
N GLY A 249 -27.40 -15.57 4.17
CA GLY A 249 -28.14 -16.77 4.53
C GLY A 249 -27.70 -18.03 3.80
N ASN A 250 -26.37 -18.25 3.71
CA ASN A 250 -25.77 -19.49 3.22
C ASN A 250 -26.45 -20.71 3.89
N ARG A 251 -26.84 -21.70 3.08
CA ARG A 251 -27.53 -22.92 3.51
C ARG A 251 -26.59 -24.13 3.57
N GLY A 252 -25.33 -23.96 3.17
CA GLY A 252 -24.27 -24.97 3.19
C GLY A 252 -23.66 -25.17 4.58
N GLU A 253 -22.80 -26.17 4.68
CA GLU A 253 -22.04 -26.48 5.88
C GLU A 253 -20.62 -25.93 5.75
N ASN A 254 -20.19 -25.08 6.69
CA ASN A 254 -18.91 -24.34 6.66
C ASN A 254 -17.61 -25.17 6.45
N ASN A 255 -17.65 -26.50 6.38
CA ASN A 255 -16.50 -27.38 6.25
C ASN A 255 -16.68 -28.51 5.21
N LEU A 256 -17.77 -28.51 4.44
CA LEU A 256 -17.97 -29.48 3.38
C LEU A 256 -17.88 -28.77 2.02
N ARG A 257 -17.56 -29.56 0.98
CA ARG A 257 -17.74 -29.09 -0.39
C ARG A 257 -19.03 -29.67 -0.90
N GLU A 258 -19.98 -28.81 -1.19
CA GLU A 258 -21.31 -29.21 -1.60
C GLU A 258 -21.34 -29.54 -3.08
N THR A 259 -22.15 -30.53 -3.43
CA THR A 259 -22.34 -30.98 -4.81
C THR A 259 -23.62 -30.42 -5.44
N PHE A 260 -24.30 -29.53 -4.71
CA PHE A 260 -25.51 -28.82 -5.09
C PHE A 260 -25.40 -27.35 -4.67
N GLY A 261 -26.20 -26.47 -5.27
CA GLY A 261 -26.14 -25.03 -5.00
C GLY A 261 -26.61 -24.70 -3.59
N THR A 262 -25.71 -24.17 -2.76
CA THR A 262 -26.00 -23.72 -1.40
C THR A 262 -25.90 -22.21 -1.20
N ASP A 263 -25.42 -21.53 -2.24
CA ASP A 263 -25.39 -20.07 -2.30
C ASP A 263 -26.77 -19.47 -2.00
N GLY A 264 -26.77 -18.23 -1.51
CA GLY A 264 -28.00 -17.49 -1.28
C GLY A 264 -28.78 -17.26 -2.59
N VAL A 265 -30.09 -17.07 -2.46
CA VAL A 265 -30.96 -16.87 -3.63
C VAL A 265 -30.65 -15.55 -4.34
N TYR A 266 -30.23 -14.52 -3.58
CA TYR A 266 -29.87 -13.20 -4.12
C TYR A 266 -28.96 -12.42 -3.16
N ASN A 267 -27.68 -12.76 -3.11
CA ASN A 267 -26.73 -12.19 -2.14
C ASN A 267 -26.64 -10.66 -2.21
N ALA A 268 -26.64 -10.09 -3.43
CA ALA A 268 -26.57 -8.64 -3.62
C ALA A 268 -27.76 -7.88 -2.98
N GLY A 269 -28.93 -8.50 -2.86
CA GLY A 269 -30.11 -7.87 -2.24
C GLY A 269 -30.46 -8.39 -0.85
N MET A 270 -29.85 -9.49 -0.40
CA MET A 270 -30.13 -10.12 0.90
C MET A 270 -28.93 -10.09 1.86
N GLY A 271 -27.73 -9.86 1.35
CA GLY A 271 -26.51 -9.75 2.14
C GLY A 271 -26.60 -8.58 3.11
N ARG A 272 -26.27 -8.84 4.39
CA ARG A 272 -26.18 -7.80 5.42
C ARG A 272 -24.77 -7.20 5.52
N GLY A 273 -23.81 -7.82 4.84
CA GLY A 273 -22.42 -7.39 4.78
C GLY A 273 -21.61 -7.78 6.02
N LYS A 274 -20.29 -7.93 5.81
CA LYS A 274 -19.30 -8.15 6.87
C LYS A 274 -18.04 -7.33 6.60
N VAL A 275 -17.31 -7.01 7.67
CA VAL A 275 -15.95 -6.47 7.60
C VAL A 275 -15.03 -7.41 8.35
N TYR A 276 -13.94 -7.81 7.72
CA TYR A 276 -12.94 -8.70 8.28
C TYR A 276 -11.69 -7.90 8.60
N VAL A 277 -11.17 -8.06 9.82
CA VAL A 277 -9.94 -7.39 10.25
C VAL A 277 -8.84 -8.44 10.41
N TYR A 278 -7.74 -8.24 9.69
CA TYR A 278 -6.52 -9.03 9.78
C TYR A 278 -5.44 -8.17 10.42
N TYR A 279 -4.66 -8.75 11.32
CA TYR A 279 -3.56 -8.04 11.96
C TYR A 279 -2.37 -8.96 12.20
N SER A 280 -1.19 -8.36 12.25
CA SER A 280 0.05 -9.04 12.65
C SER A 280 0.65 -8.36 13.87
N ARG A 281 1.39 -9.12 14.69
CA ARG A 281 2.15 -8.55 15.80
C ARG A 281 3.51 -8.07 15.27
N PRO A 282 4.01 -6.92 15.73
CA PRO A 282 5.39 -6.53 15.46
C PRO A 282 6.35 -7.49 16.13
N SER A 283 7.53 -7.66 15.52
CA SER A 283 8.66 -8.29 16.19
C SER A 283 9.08 -7.41 17.35
N GLN A 284 9.40 -8.02 18.49
CA GLN A 284 9.73 -7.31 19.71
C GLN A 284 11.07 -7.77 20.26
N GLN A 285 11.86 -6.83 20.75
CA GLN A 285 13.13 -7.09 21.44
C GLN A 285 13.14 -6.36 22.78
N LEU A 286 13.61 -7.04 23.81
CA LEU A 286 13.69 -6.50 25.17
C LEU A 286 15.15 -6.19 25.51
N ILE A 287 15.46 -4.91 25.62
CA ILE A 287 16.76 -4.44 26.11
C ILE A 287 16.68 -4.41 27.63
N THR A 288 17.68 -4.99 28.32
CA THR A 288 17.75 -4.99 29.78
C THR A 288 19.15 -4.59 30.23
N LEU A 289 19.23 -3.52 31.02
CA LEU A 289 20.40 -3.22 31.83
C LEU A 289 20.17 -3.79 33.22
N ARG A 290 21.07 -4.70 33.62
CA ARG A 290 21.03 -5.38 34.91
C ARG A 290 22.29 -5.06 35.69
N ALA A 291 22.11 -4.70 36.95
CA ALA A 291 23.20 -4.48 37.90
C ALA A 291 22.85 -5.12 39.25
N ASP A 292 23.89 -5.48 40.01
CA ASP A 292 23.74 -6.02 41.37
C ASP A 292 23.41 -4.92 42.40
N ASN A 293 23.72 -3.67 42.07
CA ASN A 293 23.44 -2.48 42.88
C ASN A 293 22.79 -1.39 42.01
N ASP A 294 22.22 -0.37 42.65
CA ASP A 294 21.65 0.78 41.95
C ASP A 294 22.69 1.46 41.04
N ILE A 295 22.27 1.75 39.81
CA ILE A 295 23.06 2.47 38.81
C ILE A 295 22.81 3.97 39.01
N PHE A 296 23.87 4.76 39.18
CA PHE A 296 23.79 6.21 39.38
C PHE A 296 24.30 7.03 38.17
N GLY A 297 24.75 6.33 37.12
CA GLY A 297 25.32 6.96 35.94
C GLY A 297 25.91 5.93 34.97
N GLY A 298 26.04 6.35 33.72
CA GLY A 298 26.56 5.52 32.64
C GLY A 298 25.81 5.78 31.34
N THR A 299 26.43 5.38 30.24
CA THR A 299 25.82 5.47 28.91
C THR A 299 26.04 4.19 28.13
N PHE A 300 25.12 3.89 27.23
CA PHE A 300 25.26 2.81 26.26
C PHE A 300 24.97 3.29 24.84
N ARG A 301 25.30 2.46 23.86
CA ARG A 301 24.93 2.63 22.45
C ARG A 301 24.30 1.32 21.99
N LEU A 302 23.48 1.40 20.96
CA LEU A 302 22.86 0.24 20.34
C LEU A 302 23.45 0.04 18.94
N HIS A 303 23.68 -1.20 18.58
CA HIS A 303 24.23 -1.61 17.30
C HIS A 303 23.29 -2.59 16.59
N MET A 304 23.14 -2.46 15.27
CA MET A 304 22.35 -3.41 14.49
C MET A 304 22.96 -3.63 13.11
N THR A 305 23.11 -4.89 12.75
CA THR A 305 23.49 -5.29 11.39
C THR A 305 22.27 -5.81 10.64
N HIS A 306 21.72 -5.01 9.75
CA HIS A 306 20.48 -5.27 9.00
C HIS A 306 20.51 -4.60 7.63
N ARG A 307 19.84 -5.20 6.63
CA ARG A 307 19.77 -4.68 5.24
C ARG A 307 21.16 -4.37 4.63
N ASN A 308 22.12 -5.27 4.88
CA ASN A 308 23.52 -5.12 4.47
C ASN A 308 24.23 -3.85 4.99
N SER A 309 23.69 -3.20 6.03
CA SER A 309 24.38 -2.16 6.77
C SER A 309 24.54 -2.53 8.24
N SER A 310 25.64 -2.07 8.84
CA SER A 310 25.98 -2.24 10.24
C SER A 310 26.04 -0.85 10.86
N GLU A 311 24.99 -0.48 11.59
CA GLU A 311 24.78 0.87 12.11
C GLU A 311 24.88 0.87 13.64
N THR A 312 25.33 1.98 14.21
CA THR A 312 25.39 2.20 15.67
C THR A 312 24.79 3.55 16.00
N THR A 313 24.03 3.64 17.09
CA THR A 313 23.40 4.90 17.52
C THR A 313 24.46 5.98 17.70
N ILE A 314 24.23 7.13 17.05
CA ILE A 314 25.18 8.25 17.08
C ILE A 314 25.28 8.81 18.51
N ALA A 315 24.12 9.02 19.13
CA ALA A 315 24.00 9.46 20.51
C ALA A 315 24.39 8.35 21.49
N GLN A 316 25.04 8.74 22.58
CA GLN A 316 25.16 7.90 23.77
C GLN A 316 23.86 8.05 24.57
N LEU A 317 23.20 6.93 24.85
CA LEU A 317 21.99 6.89 25.65
C LEU A 317 22.36 6.79 27.12
N ASN A 318 21.78 7.62 27.98
CA ASN A 318 21.93 7.48 29.42
C ASN A 318 21.33 6.15 29.89
N TYR A 319 21.90 5.60 30.97
CA TYR A 319 21.43 4.35 31.60
C TYR A 319 19.93 4.37 31.99
N ASP A 320 19.34 5.55 32.18
CA ASP A 320 17.95 5.79 32.56
C ASP A 320 17.15 6.52 31.46
N CYS A 321 17.61 6.43 30.19
CA CYS A 321 16.95 7.12 29.08
C CYS A 321 15.45 6.76 28.98
N SER A 322 14.66 7.77 28.62
CA SER A 322 13.24 7.59 28.39
C SER A 322 12.95 6.70 27.18
N ALA A 323 11.73 6.16 27.11
CA ALA A 323 11.29 5.42 25.94
C ALA A 323 11.40 6.24 24.64
N GLU A 324 11.11 7.55 24.71
CA GLU A 324 11.19 8.44 23.56
C GLU A 324 12.63 8.68 23.10
N GLU A 325 13.57 8.90 24.03
CA GLU A 325 14.99 9.03 23.69
C GLU A 325 15.54 7.75 23.05
N LEU A 326 15.14 6.57 23.54
CA LEU A 326 15.54 5.31 22.93
C LEU A 326 14.88 5.09 21.57
N ARG A 327 13.59 5.44 21.41
CA ARG A 327 12.87 5.39 20.13
C ARG A 327 13.59 6.23 19.09
N VAL A 328 13.83 7.51 19.38
CA VAL A 328 14.53 8.44 18.47
C VAL A 328 15.92 7.92 18.13
N ALA A 329 16.66 7.41 19.12
CA ALA A 329 18.00 6.88 18.87
C ALA A 329 17.99 5.65 17.95
N VAL A 330 17.08 4.70 18.15
CA VAL A 330 16.94 3.51 17.29
C VAL A 330 16.54 3.90 15.87
N GLU A 331 15.64 4.86 15.70
CA GLU A 331 15.22 5.35 14.37
C GLU A 331 16.30 6.17 13.64
N THR A 332 17.39 6.56 14.32
CA THR A 332 18.57 7.13 13.63
C THR A 332 19.41 6.08 12.92
N LEU A 333 19.23 4.79 13.23
CA LEU A 333 19.87 3.71 12.50
C LEU A 333 19.25 3.63 11.11
N GLY A 334 20.01 3.96 10.05
CA GLY A 334 19.49 3.96 8.67
C GLY A 334 19.02 2.59 8.14
N ASN A 335 19.19 1.53 8.94
CA ASN A 335 18.72 0.18 8.66
C ASN A 335 17.52 -0.26 9.52
N VAL A 336 16.91 0.65 10.28
CA VAL A 336 15.66 0.49 11.02
C VAL A 336 14.69 1.58 10.59
N ASP A 337 13.42 1.22 10.35
CA ASP A 337 12.39 2.21 9.99
C ASP A 337 11.63 2.66 11.26
N GLU A 338 10.33 2.40 11.37
CA GLU A 338 9.49 2.86 12.50
C GLU A 338 9.51 1.87 13.68
N VAL A 339 9.76 2.38 14.89
CA VAL A 339 9.67 1.57 16.12
C VAL A 339 8.78 2.22 17.18
N GLU A 340 8.20 1.38 18.04
CA GLU A 340 7.53 1.82 19.26
C GLU A 340 8.31 1.28 20.47
N VAL A 341 8.57 2.15 21.46
CA VAL A 341 9.33 1.77 22.65
C VAL A 341 8.48 1.95 23.89
N SER A 342 8.47 0.94 24.75
CA SER A 342 7.92 1.01 26.10
C SER A 342 9.03 0.81 27.12
N ALA A 343 9.18 1.72 28.08
CA ALA A 343 10.16 1.61 29.15
C ALA A 343 9.53 1.07 30.44
N PHE A 344 10.19 0.12 31.08
CA PHE A 344 9.87 -0.42 32.40
C PHE A 344 11.07 -0.13 33.29
N VAL A 345 10.97 0.92 34.09
CA VAL A 345 12.07 1.43 34.91
C VAL A 345 11.83 1.03 36.35
N LEU A 346 12.59 0.04 36.85
CA LEU A 346 12.55 -0.42 38.23
C LEU A 346 13.96 -0.61 38.76
N SER A 347 14.51 0.37 39.50
CA SER A 347 15.84 0.23 40.09
C SER A 347 16.00 -1.10 40.87
N PRO A 348 17.07 -1.88 40.66
CA PRO A 348 18.29 -1.57 39.88
C PRO A 348 18.26 -1.99 38.39
N ASN A 349 17.11 -2.42 37.86
CA ASN A 349 16.96 -2.92 36.49
C ASN A 349 16.21 -1.93 35.58
N TYR A 350 16.77 -1.68 34.41
CA TYR A 350 16.17 -0.79 33.42
C TYR A 350 15.85 -1.60 32.17
N GLN A 351 14.61 -1.54 31.71
CA GLN A 351 14.13 -2.34 30.58
C GLN A 351 13.41 -1.49 29.55
N TRP A 352 13.64 -1.80 28.28
CA TRP A 352 12.93 -1.20 27.16
C TRP A 352 12.48 -2.29 26.19
N LEU A 353 11.18 -2.35 25.93
CA LEU A 353 10.58 -3.20 24.91
C LEU A 353 10.49 -2.40 23.61
N VAL A 354 11.29 -2.77 22.63
CA VAL A 354 11.31 -2.19 21.29
C VAL A 354 10.44 -3.05 20.38
N SER A 355 9.43 -2.44 19.76
CA SER A 355 8.51 -3.09 18.81
C SER A 355 8.76 -2.53 17.41
N PHE A 356 9.13 -3.40 16.47
CA PHE A 356 9.45 -3.02 15.09
C PHE A 356 8.18 -2.94 14.23
N ILE A 357 7.70 -1.73 13.97
CA ILE A 357 6.37 -1.48 13.42
C ILE A 357 6.35 -1.71 11.91
N SER A 358 7.32 -1.14 11.18
CA SER A 358 7.38 -1.17 9.71
C SER A 358 8.03 -2.44 9.14
N GLU A 359 8.74 -3.19 9.97
CA GLU A 359 9.57 -4.32 9.53
C GLU A 359 8.70 -5.52 9.14
N ASN A 360 8.72 -5.86 7.86
CA ASN A 360 7.93 -6.97 7.32
C ASN A 360 8.45 -8.38 7.68
N ALA A 361 9.61 -8.48 8.31
CA ALA A 361 10.25 -9.71 8.76
C ALA A 361 10.95 -9.47 10.09
N ASP A 362 11.24 -10.55 10.83
CA ASP A 362 11.94 -10.45 12.10
C ASP A 362 13.33 -9.83 11.90
N PRO A 363 13.58 -8.64 12.49
CA PRO A 363 14.89 -8.03 12.43
C PRO A 363 15.90 -8.82 13.27
N PRO A 364 17.19 -8.76 12.91
CA PRO A 364 18.26 -9.28 13.75
C PRO A 364 18.31 -8.56 15.10
N LEU A 365 19.04 -9.16 16.06
CA LEU A 365 19.19 -8.60 17.40
C LEU A 365 19.84 -7.22 17.37
N LEU A 366 19.29 -6.33 18.17
CA LEU A 366 19.86 -5.04 18.55
C LEU A 366 20.80 -5.28 19.73
N GLU A 367 22.09 -4.98 19.54
CA GLU A 367 23.20 -5.28 20.45
C GLU A 367 23.66 -4.07 21.27
#